data_AF-A0A7W1G2E8-F1
#
_entry.id   AF-A0A7W1G2E8-F1
#
_cell.length_a   1.000
_cell.length_b   1.000
_cell.length_c   1.000
_cell.angle_alpha   90.00
_cell.angle_beta   90.00
_cell.angle_gamma   90.00
#
_symmetry.space_group_name_H-M   'P 1'
#
loop_
_entity.id
_entity.type
_entity.pdbx_description
1 polymer ?
#
loop_
_entity_poly.entity_id
_entity_poly.type
_entity_poly.pdbx_seq_one_letter_code
_entity_poly.pdbx_strand_id
1 'polypeptide(L)'
;MATVPSAPPYNRARSTIHFTPRRAASFTRAHAHPITDIASGWTECVALVVRDGALIAEALTRLRKSIPFPLRGLDTDNGSEFLNETIIAYCQEKAIEFTRSRPYKKNDQAWVEQKNGSVVRRFVGYRRLEGLAAVGILARLYAAVRLFVNFFQPSFKLASKQRIGARMAKRYHSSATPSARLLESEAIFAEVKDKLRTVAVSLDPLRLLDEIRKMQHHLAELAAGQVPTVLAVRDQELENFLKSLSTAWKSGEVRPTHRDTPKPMHDWRTRVDPFEAAWPLICRWLESEPDRTAKEIFQRLQAEQPGIFPQGQIRTLQRRIQEWRTTQASRLILAEPDAAGIAAPNVAVATW
;
A
#
# COMPACT_ATOMS: atom_id res chain seq x y z
N MET A 1 26.62 5.29 22.54
CA MET A 1 25.38 4.69 23.07
C MET A 1 24.23 5.64 22.76
N ALA A 2 23.25 5.22 21.95
CA ALA A 2 22.06 6.01 21.66
C ALA A 2 20.84 5.18 22.04
N THR A 3 20.39 5.33 23.27
CA THR A 3 19.06 4.93 23.72
C THR A 3 18.06 5.67 22.85
N VAL A 4 17.23 4.91 22.14
CA VAL A 4 15.94 5.45 21.69
C VAL A 4 15.17 5.79 22.95
N PRO A 5 14.43 6.93 22.99
CA PRO A 5 13.60 7.21 24.15
C PRO A 5 12.73 5.98 24.40
N SER A 6 12.81 5.42 25.59
CA SER A 6 11.82 4.43 26.04
C SER A 6 10.45 5.02 25.74
N ALA A 7 9.55 4.21 25.18
CA ALA A 7 8.18 4.65 24.97
C ALA A 7 7.69 5.26 26.30
N PRO A 8 7.21 6.51 26.32
CA PRO A 8 6.74 7.09 27.56
C PRO A 8 5.65 6.16 28.13
N PRO A 9 5.54 6.06 29.47
CA PRO A 9 4.50 5.27 30.08
C PRO A 9 3.13 5.66 29.51
N TYR A 10 2.19 4.70 29.47
CA TYR A 10 0.85 4.78 28.88
C TYR A 10 0.05 6.08 29.18
N ASN A 11 0.47 6.87 30.17
CA ASN A 11 -0.08 8.16 30.58
C ASN A 11 0.34 9.39 29.75
N ARG A 12 1.19 9.27 28.72
CA ARG A 12 1.52 10.39 27.81
C ARG A 12 1.16 10.03 26.39
N ALA A 13 -0.08 10.31 26.01
CA ALA A 13 -0.48 10.30 24.62
C ALA A 13 0.25 11.41 23.88
N ARG A 14 1.42 11.06 23.33
CA ARG A 14 2.18 11.86 22.39
C ARG A 14 1.76 11.41 21.01
N SER A 15 1.16 12.33 20.28
CA SER A 15 0.78 12.08 18.91
C SER A 15 1.74 12.76 17.97
N THR A 16 2.16 12.06 16.93
CA THR A 16 3.01 12.67 15.91
C THR A 16 2.21 12.90 14.62
N ILE A 17 2.35 14.09 14.01
CA ILE A 17 1.70 14.47 12.74
C ILE A 17 2.78 14.74 11.67
N HIS A 18 2.51 14.31 10.43
CA HIS A 18 3.42 14.50 9.30
C HIS A 18 2.66 14.87 8.03
N PHE A 19 3.27 15.73 7.19
CA PHE A 19 2.79 16.05 5.84
C PHE A 19 3.59 15.33 4.77
N THR A 20 2.93 14.77 3.75
CA THR A 20 3.64 14.40 2.51
C THR A 20 3.96 15.65 1.69
N PRO A 21 5.25 16.01 1.46
CA PRO A 21 5.57 17.13 0.59
C PRO A 21 5.78 16.63 -0.85
N ARG A 22 5.16 17.30 -1.85
CA ARG A 22 5.88 17.89 -3.00
C ARG A 22 5.04 18.74 -3.97
N ARG A 23 5.78 19.71 -4.51
CA ARG A 23 5.52 20.86 -5.40
C ARG A 23 4.58 20.63 -6.59
N ALA A 24 3.56 21.48 -6.69
CA ALA A 24 3.22 22.30 -7.85
C ALA A 24 2.07 23.23 -7.43
N ALA A 25 2.09 24.47 -7.91
CA ALA A 25 1.08 25.48 -7.65
C ALA A 25 -0.30 25.05 -8.19
N SER A 26 -1.35 25.68 -7.65
CA SER A 26 -2.77 25.63 -8.03
C SER A 26 -3.67 24.60 -7.30
N PHE A 27 -4.65 25.18 -6.59
CA PHE A 27 -5.95 24.73 -6.05
C PHE A 27 -6.11 23.39 -5.29
N THR A 28 -6.64 23.53 -4.07
CA THR A 28 -7.33 22.52 -3.23
C THR A 28 -6.87 21.08 -3.40
N ARG A 29 -5.80 20.69 -2.68
CA ARG A 29 -5.32 19.31 -2.66
C ARG A 29 -5.83 18.63 -1.40
N ALA A 30 -6.32 17.41 -1.56
CA ALA A 30 -6.81 16.65 -0.42
C ALA A 30 -5.63 16.10 0.38
N HIS A 31 -5.43 16.60 1.60
CA HIS A 31 -4.29 16.27 2.46
C HIS A 31 -4.70 15.32 3.59
N ALA A 32 -3.86 14.32 3.87
CA ALA A 32 -4.11 13.29 4.88
C ALA A 32 -3.15 13.43 6.06
N HIS A 33 -3.71 13.52 7.27
CA HIS A 33 -2.91 13.76 8.48
C HIS A 33 -3.11 12.63 9.48
N PRO A 34 -2.19 11.66 9.53
CA PRO A 34 -2.21 10.66 10.58
C PRO A 34 -1.78 11.32 11.90
N ILE A 35 -2.63 11.22 12.91
CA ILE A 35 -2.32 11.45 14.32
C ILE A 35 -2.18 10.07 14.94
N THR A 36 -0.99 9.72 15.43
CA THR A 36 -0.75 8.40 16.02
C THR A 36 -0.24 8.51 17.45
N ASP A 37 -0.96 7.90 18.39
CA ASP A 37 -0.48 7.72 19.75
C ASP A 37 0.64 6.67 19.81
N ILE A 38 1.78 7.03 20.39
CA ILE A 38 2.97 6.16 20.50
C ILE A 38 2.73 4.98 21.45
N ALA A 39 1.88 5.15 22.48
CA ALA A 39 1.66 4.11 23.49
C ALA A 39 0.78 2.98 22.96
N SER A 40 -0.43 3.28 22.50
CA SER A 40 -1.40 2.32 21.99
C SER A 40 -1.22 2.01 20.50
N GLY A 41 -0.62 2.92 19.73
CA GLY A 41 -0.62 2.86 18.27
C GLY A 41 -1.95 3.31 17.65
N TRP A 42 -2.87 3.89 18.43
CA TRP A 42 -4.14 4.44 17.98
C TRP A 42 -3.90 5.48 16.90
N THR A 43 -4.57 5.34 15.76
CA THR A 43 -4.35 6.21 14.59
C THR A 43 -5.67 6.86 14.18
N GLU A 44 -5.66 8.18 14.09
CA GLU A 44 -6.72 8.97 13.47
C GLU A 44 -6.19 9.64 12.21
N CYS A 45 -7.05 9.85 11.21
CA CYS A 45 -6.68 10.54 9.98
C CYS A 45 -7.70 11.64 9.67
N VAL A 46 -7.22 12.83 9.28
CA VAL A 46 -8.08 13.92 8.81
C VAL A 46 -7.73 14.34 7.39
N ALA A 47 -8.79 14.51 6.60
CA ALA A 47 -8.74 15.09 5.27
C ALA A 47 -8.84 16.63 5.37
N LEU A 48 -7.86 17.36 4.83
CA LEU A 48 -7.89 18.82 4.74
C LEU A 48 -7.85 19.30 3.29
N VAL A 49 -8.53 20.42 3.04
CA VAL A 49 -8.63 21.13 1.75
C VAL A 49 -7.35 21.91 1.44
N VAL A 50 -6.78 22.53 2.47
CA VAL A 50 -5.57 23.36 2.42
C VAL A 50 -4.74 23.09 3.67
N ARG A 51 -3.43 23.23 3.55
CA ARG A 51 -2.50 23.15 4.70
C ARG A 51 -2.39 24.53 5.35
N ASP A 52 -3.38 24.84 6.18
CA ASP A 52 -3.47 26.08 6.92
C ASP A 52 -3.51 25.83 8.44
N GLY A 53 -2.84 26.67 9.21
CA GLY A 53 -2.72 26.53 10.67
C GLY A 53 -4.08 26.56 11.39
N ALA A 54 -5.02 27.40 10.96
CA ALA A 54 -6.34 27.48 11.57
C ALA A 54 -7.18 26.22 11.29
N LEU A 55 -7.12 25.71 10.05
CA LEU A 55 -7.79 24.45 9.69
C LEU A 55 -7.21 23.25 10.45
N ILE A 56 -5.90 23.24 10.70
CA ILE A 56 -5.26 22.20 11.51
C ILE A 56 -5.71 22.31 12.98
N ALA A 57 -5.79 23.51 13.56
CA ALA A 57 -6.29 23.71 14.93
C ALA A 57 -7.76 23.25 15.09
N GLU A 58 -8.61 23.55 14.10
CA GLU A 58 -9.99 23.07 14.08
C GLU A 58 -10.06 21.54 13.93
N ALA A 59 -9.22 20.96 13.06
CA ALA A 59 -9.12 19.51 12.93
C ALA A 59 -8.67 18.84 14.24
N LEU A 60 -7.69 19.42 14.94
CA LEU A 60 -7.25 18.95 16.26
C LEU A 60 -8.38 19.03 17.28
N THR A 61 -9.17 20.10 17.27
CA THR A 61 -10.34 20.26 18.15
C THR A 61 -11.36 19.15 17.92
N ARG A 62 -11.65 18.81 16.66
CA ARG A 62 -12.55 17.70 16.31
C ARG A 62 -11.99 16.35 16.70
N LEU A 63 -10.72 16.10 16.41
CA LEU A 63 -10.05 14.82 16.71
C LEU A 63 -9.99 14.54 18.20
N ARG A 64 -9.77 15.56 19.03
CA ARG A 64 -9.80 15.40 20.50
C ARG A 64 -11.14 14.89 21.03
N LYS A 65 -12.24 15.09 20.30
CA LYS A 65 -13.56 14.55 20.67
C LYS A 65 -13.73 13.08 20.27
N SER A 66 -13.00 12.61 19.24
CA SER A 66 -13.07 11.23 18.77
C SER A 66 -12.03 10.31 19.42
N ILE A 67 -10.89 10.86 19.86
CA ILE A 67 -9.84 10.09 20.54
C ILE A 67 -10.33 9.74 21.95
N PRO A 68 -10.18 8.47 22.40
CA PRO A 68 -10.72 8.01 23.68
C PRO A 68 -9.97 8.53 24.92
N PHE A 69 -8.84 9.22 24.74
CA PHE A 69 -7.97 9.70 25.81
C PHE A 69 -7.55 11.15 25.58
N PRO A 70 -7.17 11.89 26.65
CA PRO A 70 -6.71 13.26 26.50
C PRO A 70 -5.39 13.33 25.72
N LEU A 71 -5.36 14.16 24.69
CA LEU A 71 -4.13 14.50 23.97
C LEU A 71 -3.26 15.36 24.88
N ARG A 72 -2.13 14.82 25.36
CA ARG A 72 -1.22 15.51 26.30
C ARG A 72 -0.01 16.11 25.62
N GLY A 73 0.42 15.56 24.50
CA GLY A 73 1.54 16.08 23.75
C GLY A 73 1.37 15.91 22.24
N LEU A 74 1.92 16.86 21.50
CA LEU A 74 1.91 16.91 20.06
C LEU A 74 3.34 17.07 19.55
N ASP A 75 3.84 16.03 18.89
CA ASP A 75 5.13 16.03 18.21
C ASP A 75 4.92 16.34 16.71
N THR A 76 5.55 17.37 16.17
CA THR A 76 5.44 17.67 14.72
C THR A 76 6.76 17.51 13.98
N ASP A 77 6.64 17.32 12.66
CA ASP A 77 7.76 17.52 11.75
C ASP A 77 8.10 19.03 11.60
N ASN A 78 9.15 19.31 10.83
CA ASN A 78 9.61 20.68 10.57
C ASN A 78 8.83 21.35 9.42
N GLY A 79 7.62 20.89 9.11
CA GLY A 79 6.74 21.57 8.16
C GLY A 79 6.40 22.98 8.65
N SER A 80 6.51 23.96 7.74
CA SER A 80 6.17 25.35 8.06
C SER A 80 4.70 25.52 8.45
N GLU A 81 3.85 24.57 8.08
CA GLU A 81 2.41 24.60 8.38
C GLU A 81 2.09 24.23 9.85
N PHE A 82 3.02 23.56 10.56
CA PHE A 82 2.91 23.30 12.00
C PHE A 82 3.71 24.28 12.85
N LEU A 83 4.76 24.87 12.29
CA LEU A 83 5.56 25.92 12.90
C LEU A 83 4.91 27.30 12.71
N ASN A 84 3.61 27.38 13.00
CA ASN A 84 2.83 28.62 12.97
C ASN A 84 2.37 28.97 14.39
N GLU A 85 2.39 30.25 14.74
CA GLU A 85 1.91 30.81 16.01
C GLU A 85 0.52 30.30 16.39
N THR A 86 -0.36 30.09 15.41
CA THR A 86 -1.71 29.55 15.64
C THR A 86 -1.70 28.19 16.34
N ILE A 87 -0.83 27.26 15.91
CA ILE A 87 -0.77 25.91 16.49
C ILE A 87 -0.11 25.93 17.86
N ILE A 88 0.92 26.78 18.04
CA ILE A 88 1.59 26.97 19.33
C ILE A 88 0.59 27.56 20.34
N ALA A 89 -0.13 28.61 19.97
CA ALA A 89 -1.16 29.24 20.80
C ALA A 89 -2.27 28.25 21.16
N TYR A 90 -2.77 27.48 20.18
CA TYR A 90 -3.75 26.42 20.45
C TYR A 90 -3.22 25.37 21.44
N CYS A 91 -1.98 24.91 21.27
CA CYS A 91 -1.39 23.93 22.19
C CYS A 91 -1.22 24.51 23.60
N GLN A 92 -0.79 25.77 23.73
CA GLN A 92 -0.68 26.46 25.02
C GLN A 92 -2.05 26.61 25.70
N GLU A 93 -3.06 27.10 24.97
CA GLU A 93 -4.42 27.29 25.49
C GLU A 93 -5.03 25.96 25.97
N LYS A 94 -4.76 24.87 25.25
CA LYS A 94 -5.31 23.54 25.57
C LYS A 94 -4.39 22.69 26.45
N ALA A 95 -3.31 23.27 26.99
CA ALA A 95 -2.32 22.61 27.83
C ALA A 95 -1.73 21.32 27.21
N ILE A 96 -1.43 21.38 25.92
CA ILE A 96 -0.80 20.31 25.15
C ILE A 96 0.70 20.61 25.03
N GLU A 97 1.55 19.67 25.46
CA GLU A 97 3.00 19.78 25.31
C GLU A 97 3.37 19.72 23.82
N PHE A 98 3.80 20.84 23.26
CA PHE A 98 4.21 20.92 21.85
C PHE A 98 5.71 20.69 21.72
N THR A 99 6.11 19.70 20.93
CA THR A 99 7.52 19.35 20.69
C THR A 99 7.79 19.19 19.19
N ARG A 100 9.01 19.55 18.78
CA ARG A 100 9.43 19.49 17.37
C ARG A 100 10.53 18.46 17.15
N SER A 101 10.50 17.85 15.97
CA SER A 101 11.57 16.96 15.51
C SER A 101 12.89 17.73 15.36
N ARG A 102 14.02 17.14 15.78
CA ARG A 102 15.32 17.78 15.59
C ARG A 102 15.74 17.75 14.12
N PRO A 103 16.40 18.79 13.60
CA PRO A 103 16.98 18.76 12.25
C PRO A 103 17.84 17.51 12.03
N TYR A 104 17.66 16.85 10.88
CA TYR A 104 18.43 15.69 10.43
C TYR A 104 18.34 14.41 11.30
N LYS A 105 17.38 14.30 12.23
CA LYS A 105 17.15 13.10 13.04
C LYS A 105 15.96 12.28 12.53
N LYS A 106 16.19 11.41 11.54
CA LYS A 106 15.17 10.52 10.94
C LYS A 106 14.38 9.67 11.96
N ASN A 107 15.01 9.30 13.08
CA ASN A 107 14.37 8.50 14.11
C ASN A 107 13.26 9.25 14.86
N ASP A 108 13.27 10.59 14.88
CA ASP A 108 12.27 11.39 15.58
C ASP A 108 10.90 11.34 14.85
N GLN A 109 10.89 10.99 13.55
CA GLN A 109 9.68 10.95 12.69
C GLN A 109 9.25 9.54 12.29
N ALA A 110 9.99 8.51 12.71
CA ALA A 110 9.83 7.14 12.24
C ALA A 110 8.41 6.58 12.46
N TRP A 111 7.76 6.94 13.57
CA TRP A 111 6.40 6.50 13.89
C TRP A 111 5.36 7.01 12.88
N VAL A 112 5.48 8.26 12.44
CA VAL A 112 4.54 8.80 11.46
C VAL A 112 4.85 8.34 10.06
N GLU A 113 6.12 8.26 9.67
CA GLU A 113 6.49 7.69 8.37
C GLU A 113 5.95 6.27 8.23
N GLN A 114 6.05 5.46 9.29
CA GLN A 114 5.47 4.12 9.34
C GLN A 114 3.96 4.14 9.14
N LYS A 115 3.23 5.04 9.81
CA LYS A 115 1.76 5.11 9.73
C LYS A 115 1.25 5.74 8.44
N ASN A 116 1.99 6.70 7.90
CA ASN A 116 1.76 7.22 6.57
C ASN A 116 1.89 6.10 5.51
N GLY A 117 2.90 5.23 5.64
CA GLY A 117 3.04 4.04 4.79
C GLY A 117 1.92 3.02 4.99
N SER A 118 1.71 2.60 6.24
CA SER A 118 0.84 1.45 6.58
C SER A 118 -0.65 1.77 6.61
N VAL A 119 -1.04 3.04 6.76
CA VAL A 119 -2.43 3.50 6.77
C VAL A 119 -2.70 4.37 5.56
N VAL A 120 -2.16 5.59 5.50
CA VAL A 120 -2.52 6.58 4.46
C VAL A 120 -2.26 6.04 3.06
N ARG A 121 -1.03 5.66 2.72
CA ARG A 121 -0.66 5.14 1.40
C ARG A 121 -1.27 3.77 1.10
N ARG A 122 -1.50 2.95 2.14
CA ARG A 122 -2.12 1.63 2.01
C ARG A 122 -3.59 1.72 1.61
N PHE A 123 -4.32 2.72 2.11
CA PHE A 123 -5.76 2.88 1.84
C PHE A 123 -6.06 3.90 0.74
N VAL A 124 -5.28 4.98 0.60
CA VAL A 124 -5.54 6.03 -0.40
C VAL A 124 -4.77 5.81 -1.71
N GLY A 125 -3.60 5.18 -1.66
CA GLY A 125 -2.69 5.08 -2.80
C GLY A 125 -1.84 6.34 -3.00
N TYR A 126 -1.32 6.50 -4.23
CA TYR A 126 -0.34 7.55 -4.59
C TYR A 126 -0.87 8.58 -5.59
N ARG A 127 -2.13 8.44 -6.03
CA ARG A 127 -2.73 9.32 -7.04
C ARG A 127 -2.94 10.74 -6.50
N ARG A 128 -2.93 11.73 -7.39
CA ARG A 128 -3.22 13.13 -7.05
C ARG A 128 -4.73 13.29 -6.89
N LEU A 129 -5.15 13.87 -5.78
CA LEU A 129 -6.54 14.10 -5.43
C LEU A 129 -6.77 15.59 -5.20
N GLU A 130 -7.75 16.16 -5.90
CA GLU A 130 -8.02 17.60 -5.91
C GLU A 130 -9.51 17.89 -5.79
N GLY A 131 -9.83 19.05 -5.22
CA GLY A 131 -11.20 19.54 -5.05
C GLY A 131 -11.89 19.07 -3.78
N LEU A 132 -13.02 19.73 -3.48
CA LEU A 132 -13.82 19.49 -2.28
C LEU A 132 -14.45 18.09 -2.27
N ALA A 133 -14.84 17.58 -3.44
CA ALA A 133 -15.37 16.22 -3.58
C ALA A 133 -14.37 15.16 -3.10
N ALA A 134 -13.10 15.29 -3.48
CA ALA A 134 -12.04 14.39 -3.05
C ALA A 134 -11.82 14.45 -1.53
N VAL A 135 -11.87 15.65 -0.93
CA VAL A 135 -11.76 15.82 0.53
C VAL A 135 -12.95 15.16 1.25
N GLY A 136 -14.17 15.30 0.73
CA GLY A 136 -15.35 14.65 1.29
C GLY A 136 -15.26 13.13 1.26
N ILE A 137 -14.83 12.55 0.13
CA ILE A 137 -14.63 11.10 0.00
C ILE A 137 -13.49 10.62 0.91
N LEU A 138 -12.37 11.36 0.99
CA LEU A 138 -11.30 11.03 1.93
C LEU A 138 -11.76 11.08 3.39
N ALA A 139 -12.59 12.07 3.77
CA ALA A 139 -13.13 12.16 5.11
C ALA A 139 -14.00 10.93 5.44
N ARG A 140 -14.86 10.49 4.52
CA ARG A 140 -15.67 9.27 4.68
C ARG A 140 -14.81 8.02 4.73
N LEU A 141 -13.80 7.92 3.88
CA LEU A 141 -12.81 6.84 3.92
C LEU A 141 -12.12 6.78 5.29
N TYR A 142 -11.64 7.90 5.81
CA TYR A 142 -10.95 7.94 7.11
C TYR A 142 -11.86 7.64 8.29
N ALA A 143 -13.14 8.01 8.23
CA ALA A 143 -14.12 7.63 9.24
C ALA A 143 -14.29 6.10 9.35
N ALA A 144 -14.21 5.37 8.24
CA ALA A 144 -14.22 3.90 8.25
C ALA A 144 -12.84 3.31 8.59
N VAL A 145 -11.76 3.83 8.00
CA VAL A 145 -10.39 3.35 8.21
C VAL A 145 -9.96 3.45 9.67
N ARG A 146 -10.31 4.54 10.39
CA ARG A 146 -9.96 4.66 11.82
C ARG A 146 -10.54 3.51 12.65
N LEU A 147 -11.78 3.11 12.35
CA LEU A 147 -12.46 2.03 13.07
C LEU A 147 -11.84 0.69 12.69
N PHE A 148 -11.63 0.46 11.40
CA PHE A 148 -11.00 -0.75 10.91
C PHE A 148 -9.59 -0.97 11.50
N VAL A 149 -8.74 0.06 11.44
CA VAL A 149 -7.35 -0.01 11.91
C VAL A 149 -7.28 -0.15 13.43
N ASN A 150 -8.07 0.61 14.19
CA ASN A 150 -7.97 0.63 15.64
C ASN A 150 -8.63 -0.58 16.32
N PHE A 151 -9.68 -1.17 15.71
CA PHE A 151 -10.42 -2.29 16.29
C PHE A 151 -10.08 -3.66 15.71
N PHE A 152 -9.70 -3.74 14.43
CA PHE A 152 -9.57 -5.03 13.74
C PHE A 152 -8.17 -5.31 13.17
N GLN A 153 -7.27 -4.32 13.11
CA GLN A 153 -5.93 -4.53 12.58
C GLN A 153 -4.87 -4.67 13.70
N PRO A 154 -4.43 -5.90 14.03
CA PRO A 154 -3.37 -6.09 15.00
C PRO A 154 -2.05 -5.53 14.45
N SER A 155 -1.24 -5.00 15.36
CA SER A 155 0.10 -4.48 15.03
C SER A 155 1.13 -5.03 16.00
N PHE A 156 2.39 -5.10 15.57
CA PHE A 156 3.52 -5.37 16.46
C PHE A 156 4.09 -4.06 16.98
N LYS A 157 4.41 -4.02 18.28
CA LYS A 157 5.11 -2.90 18.91
C LYS A 157 6.49 -3.36 19.35
N LEU A 158 7.52 -2.57 19.03
CA LEU A 158 8.88 -2.85 19.44
C LEU A 158 9.00 -2.69 20.96
N ALA A 159 9.34 -3.77 21.66
CA ALA A 159 9.55 -3.80 23.10
C ALA A 159 10.98 -3.38 23.46
N SER A 160 11.97 -3.94 22.75
CA SER A 160 13.37 -3.58 22.95
C SER A 160 14.19 -3.73 21.67
N LYS A 161 15.29 -2.99 21.61
CA LYS A 161 16.32 -3.18 20.60
C LYS A 161 17.70 -3.11 21.24
N GLN A 162 18.53 -4.10 20.96
CA GLN A 162 19.88 -4.18 21.51
C GLN A 162 20.88 -4.49 20.41
N ARG A 163 22.00 -3.79 20.41
CA ARG A 163 23.08 -4.03 19.45
C ARG A 163 24.03 -5.07 20.04
N ILE A 164 24.20 -6.17 19.33
CA ILE A 164 25.09 -7.28 19.69
C ILE A 164 26.16 -7.33 18.58
N GLY A 165 27.30 -6.68 18.83
CA GLY A 165 28.34 -6.47 17.83
C GLY A 165 27.82 -5.72 16.59
N ALA A 166 27.88 -6.37 15.44
CA ALA A 166 27.38 -5.84 14.16
C ALA A 166 25.85 -6.02 13.97
N ARG A 167 25.19 -6.87 14.77
CA ARG A 167 23.77 -7.21 14.60
C ARG A 167 22.88 -6.38 15.53
N MET A 168 21.67 -6.04 15.05
CA MET A 168 20.61 -5.43 15.84
C MET A 168 19.56 -6.48 16.18
N ALA A 169 19.50 -6.90 17.45
CA ALA A 169 18.43 -7.74 17.95
C ALA A 169 17.22 -6.87 18.34
N LYS A 170 16.01 -7.30 17.94
CA LYS A 170 14.75 -6.60 18.22
C LYS A 170 13.78 -7.59 18.87
N ARG A 171 13.16 -7.19 19.98
CA ARG A 171 12.07 -7.93 20.64
C ARG A 171 10.79 -7.14 20.50
N TYR A 172 9.69 -7.81 20.18
CA TYR A 172 8.37 -7.19 20.02
C TYR A 172 7.41 -7.70 21.09
N HIS A 173 6.42 -6.89 21.42
CA HIS A 173 5.24 -7.35 22.14
C HIS A 173 4.38 -8.26 21.24
N SER A 174 3.51 -9.05 21.88
CA SER A 174 2.46 -9.79 21.18
C SER A 174 1.63 -8.86 20.29
N SER A 175 1.16 -9.38 19.17
CA SER A 175 0.32 -8.64 18.24
C SER A 175 -0.99 -8.27 18.93
N ALA A 176 -1.32 -6.98 18.97
CA ALA A 176 -2.56 -6.47 19.54
C ALA A 176 -3.07 -5.30 18.70
N THR A 177 -4.39 -5.13 18.67
CA THR A 177 -5.02 -3.95 18.08
C THR A 177 -4.82 -2.74 19.01
N PRO A 178 -4.84 -1.50 18.49
CA PRO A 178 -4.79 -0.32 19.34
C PRO A 178 -5.86 -0.29 20.44
N SER A 179 -7.09 -0.69 20.11
CA SER A 179 -8.19 -0.81 21.09
C SER A 179 -7.89 -1.84 22.17
N ALA A 180 -7.38 -3.03 21.84
CA ALA A 180 -7.01 -4.05 22.82
C ALA A 180 -5.95 -3.53 23.80
N ARG A 181 -4.92 -2.82 23.31
CA ARG A 181 -3.91 -2.20 24.17
C ARG A 181 -4.48 -1.14 25.11
N LEU A 182 -5.47 -0.37 24.67
CA LEU A 182 -6.15 0.61 25.53
C LEU A 182 -7.01 -0.07 26.60
N LEU A 183 -7.66 -1.18 26.27
CA LEU A 183 -8.45 -1.97 27.23
C LEU A 183 -7.56 -2.59 28.32
N GLU A 184 -6.35 -3.04 27.95
CA GLU A 184 -5.34 -3.59 28.87
C GLU A 184 -4.62 -2.50 29.69
N SER A 185 -4.66 -1.24 29.25
CA SER A 185 -3.91 -0.16 29.91
C SER A 185 -4.54 0.28 31.23
N GLU A 186 -3.73 0.36 32.29
CA GLU A 186 -4.14 0.91 33.60
C GLU A 186 -4.35 2.44 33.56
N ALA A 187 -3.79 3.12 32.55
CA ALA A 187 -3.89 4.56 32.36
C ALA A 187 -5.28 5.05 31.95
N ILE A 188 -6.13 4.14 31.47
CA ILE A 188 -7.42 4.47 30.86
C ILE A 188 -8.54 4.18 31.86
N PHE A 189 -9.37 5.20 32.10
CA PHE A 189 -10.53 5.09 32.98
C PHE A 189 -11.54 4.04 32.50
N ALA A 190 -12.26 3.42 33.44
CA ALA A 190 -13.20 2.33 33.16
C ALA A 190 -14.30 2.76 32.18
N GLU A 191 -14.81 3.99 32.30
CA GLU A 191 -15.86 4.54 31.45
C GLU A 191 -15.43 4.63 29.99
N VAL A 192 -14.15 4.92 29.74
CA VAL A 192 -13.58 4.93 28.38
C VAL A 192 -13.49 3.50 27.84
N LYS A 193 -13.08 2.54 28.67
CA LYS A 193 -13.01 1.12 28.27
C LYS A 193 -14.39 0.59 27.90
N ASP A 194 -15.42 0.94 28.65
CA ASP A 194 -16.81 0.54 28.36
C ASP A 194 -17.30 1.15 27.06
N LYS A 195 -17.04 2.44 26.82
CA LYS A 195 -17.32 3.06 25.51
C LYS A 195 -16.63 2.34 24.36
N LEU A 196 -15.35 1.97 24.53
CA LEU A 196 -14.61 1.22 23.51
C LEU A 196 -15.22 -0.16 23.25
N ARG A 197 -15.68 -0.87 24.29
CA ARG A 197 -16.38 -2.15 24.15
C ARG A 197 -17.72 -2.01 23.43
N THR A 198 -18.53 -1.01 23.81
CA THR A 198 -19.81 -0.72 23.14
C THR A 198 -19.61 -0.42 21.67
N VAL A 199 -18.62 0.41 21.34
CA VAL A 199 -18.26 0.68 19.94
C VAL A 199 -17.84 -0.63 19.25
N ALA A 200 -16.93 -1.41 19.83
CA ALA A 200 -16.46 -2.66 19.23
C ALA A 200 -17.60 -3.64 18.90
N VAL A 201 -18.59 -3.80 19.79
CA VAL A 201 -19.76 -4.67 19.58
C VAL A 201 -20.66 -4.16 18.44
N SER A 202 -20.76 -2.85 18.27
CA SER A 202 -21.59 -2.24 17.21
C SER A 202 -20.96 -2.32 15.81
N LEU A 203 -19.66 -2.64 15.71
CA LEU A 203 -18.93 -2.60 14.45
C LEU A 203 -19.00 -3.93 13.72
N ASP A 204 -19.33 -3.85 12.43
CA ASP A 204 -19.21 -4.96 11.49
C ASP A 204 -17.96 -4.75 10.61
N PRO A 205 -16.94 -5.62 10.72
CA PRO A 205 -15.71 -5.49 9.95
C PRO A 205 -15.93 -5.61 8.43
N LEU A 206 -16.94 -6.37 7.98
CA LEU A 206 -17.24 -6.55 6.56
C LEU A 206 -17.88 -5.30 5.98
N ARG A 207 -18.82 -4.68 6.71
CA ARG A 207 -19.39 -3.37 6.33
C ARG A 207 -18.34 -2.27 6.29
N LEU A 208 -17.40 -2.26 7.24
CA LEU A 208 -16.27 -1.32 7.20
C LEU A 208 -15.40 -1.53 5.96
N LEU A 209 -15.11 -2.79 5.61
CA LEU A 209 -14.29 -3.11 4.44
C LEU A 209 -14.98 -2.73 3.12
N ASP A 210 -16.29 -2.97 3.02
CA ASP A 210 -17.13 -2.56 1.88
C ASP A 210 -17.11 -1.03 1.71
N GLU A 211 -17.39 -0.27 2.77
CA GLU A 211 -17.31 1.20 2.75
C GLU A 211 -15.92 1.69 2.34
N ILE A 212 -14.85 1.07 2.86
CA ILE A 212 -13.47 1.39 2.46
C ILE A 212 -13.28 1.16 0.95
N ARG A 213 -13.76 0.04 0.42
CA ARG A 213 -13.60 -0.31 -1.01
C ARG A 213 -14.41 0.60 -1.92
N LYS A 214 -15.64 0.95 -1.52
CA LYS A 214 -16.49 1.94 -2.22
C LYS A 214 -15.80 3.29 -2.30
N MET A 215 -15.28 3.80 -1.18
CA MET A 215 -14.58 5.08 -1.19
C MET A 215 -13.27 5.02 -2.00
N GLN A 216 -12.55 3.90 -1.97
CA GLN A 216 -11.40 3.69 -2.86
C GLN A 216 -11.79 3.71 -4.34
N HIS A 217 -12.96 3.19 -4.70
CA HIS A 217 -13.48 3.25 -6.05
C HIS A 217 -13.77 4.70 -6.47
N HIS A 218 -14.52 5.45 -5.66
CA HIS A 218 -14.82 6.85 -5.94
C HIS A 218 -13.55 7.72 -6.04
N LEU A 219 -12.53 7.46 -5.21
CA LEU A 219 -11.23 8.14 -5.33
C LEU A 219 -10.52 7.79 -6.63
N ALA A 220 -10.62 6.54 -7.09
CA ALA A 220 -10.03 6.10 -8.34
C ALA A 220 -10.73 6.75 -9.55
N GLU A 221 -12.06 6.85 -9.54
CA GLU A 221 -12.87 7.55 -10.55
C GLU A 221 -12.53 9.04 -10.60
N LEU A 222 -12.49 9.71 -9.45
CA LEU A 222 -12.08 11.12 -9.37
C LEU A 222 -10.67 11.35 -9.90
N ALA A 223 -9.73 10.47 -9.57
CA ALA A 223 -8.36 10.56 -10.08
C ALA A 223 -8.28 10.30 -11.60
N ALA A 224 -9.27 9.63 -12.18
CA ALA A 224 -9.41 9.44 -13.63
C ALA A 224 -10.21 10.57 -14.32
N GLY A 225 -10.63 11.60 -13.57
CA GLY A 225 -11.44 12.71 -14.09
C GLY A 225 -12.92 12.37 -14.29
N GLN A 226 -13.39 11.25 -13.73
CA GLN A 226 -14.78 10.81 -13.80
C GLN A 226 -15.57 11.35 -12.60
N VAL A 227 -16.88 11.55 -12.79
CA VAL A 227 -17.79 11.90 -11.70
C VAL A 227 -18.09 10.62 -10.92
N PRO A 228 -17.80 10.57 -9.60
CA PRO A 228 -18.00 9.34 -8.83
C PRO A 228 -19.48 8.97 -8.79
N THR A 229 -19.78 7.74 -9.20
CA THR A 229 -21.16 7.26 -9.26
C THR A 229 -21.60 6.87 -7.85
N VAL A 230 -22.55 7.60 -7.26
CA VAL A 230 -23.14 7.20 -5.98
C VAL A 230 -23.99 5.95 -6.22
N LEU A 231 -23.44 4.77 -5.96
CA LEU A 231 -24.19 3.53 -6.00
C LEU A 231 -25.20 3.52 -4.84
N ALA A 232 -26.45 3.25 -5.19
CA ALA A 232 -27.58 3.22 -4.27
C ALA A 232 -28.19 1.81 -4.28
N VAL A 233 -27.82 0.96 -3.31
CA VAL A 233 -28.67 0.08 -2.46
C VAL A 233 -27.76 -0.72 -1.51
N ARG A 234 -27.77 -0.40 -0.20
CA ARG A 234 -26.72 -0.82 0.76
C ARG A 234 -26.63 -2.33 1.05
N ASP A 235 -27.74 -3.06 1.12
CA ASP A 235 -27.72 -4.45 1.59
C ASP A 235 -27.45 -5.48 0.48
N GLN A 236 -28.04 -5.29 -0.72
CA GLN A 236 -27.75 -6.14 -1.89
C GLN A 236 -26.30 -5.97 -2.36
N GLU A 237 -25.71 -4.78 -2.14
CA GLU A 237 -24.31 -4.49 -2.40
C GLU A 237 -23.36 -5.30 -1.51
N LEU A 238 -23.71 -5.58 -0.25
CA LEU A 238 -22.82 -6.31 0.66
C LEU A 238 -22.68 -7.77 0.25
N GLU A 239 -23.77 -8.45 -0.10
CA GLU A 239 -23.69 -9.83 -0.60
C GLU A 239 -22.87 -9.94 -1.88
N ASN A 240 -23.07 -8.99 -2.80
CA ASN A 240 -22.30 -8.92 -4.05
C ASN A 240 -20.82 -8.64 -3.76
N PHE A 241 -20.52 -7.77 -2.80
CA PHE A 241 -19.18 -7.51 -2.33
C PHE A 241 -18.52 -8.79 -1.77
N LEU A 242 -19.22 -9.55 -0.92
CA LEU A 242 -18.70 -10.81 -0.37
C LEU A 242 -18.43 -11.86 -1.46
N LYS A 243 -19.34 -11.99 -2.44
CA LYS A 243 -19.11 -12.83 -3.63
C LYS A 243 -17.84 -12.39 -4.37
N SER A 244 -17.63 -11.08 -4.54
CA SER A 244 -16.44 -10.55 -5.21
C SER A 244 -15.13 -10.85 -4.46
N LEU A 245 -15.15 -10.91 -3.11
CA LEU A 245 -13.96 -11.23 -2.32
C LEU A 245 -13.45 -12.66 -2.57
N SER A 246 -14.34 -13.61 -2.88
CA SER A 246 -13.98 -15.01 -3.15
C SER A 246 -13.07 -15.18 -4.38
N THR A 247 -13.22 -14.30 -5.38
CA THR A 247 -12.47 -14.32 -6.64
C THR A 247 -11.41 -13.21 -6.71
N ALA A 248 -11.36 -12.32 -5.72
CA ALA A 248 -10.48 -11.15 -5.74
C ALA A 248 -8.99 -11.51 -5.85
N TRP A 249 -8.56 -12.62 -5.24
CA TRP A 249 -7.16 -13.08 -5.29
C TRP A 249 -6.71 -13.49 -6.70
N LYS A 250 -7.65 -13.86 -7.60
CA LYS A 250 -7.34 -14.20 -9.00
C LYS A 250 -7.05 -12.97 -9.86
N SER A 251 -7.49 -11.79 -9.44
CA SER A 251 -7.48 -10.57 -10.24
C SER A 251 -6.30 -9.63 -9.94
N GLY A 252 -5.30 -10.09 -9.19
CA GLY A 252 -4.13 -9.28 -8.80
C GLY A 252 -4.47 -8.22 -7.75
N GLU A 253 -4.15 -6.95 -8.00
CA GLU A 253 -4.39 -5.86 -7.03
C GLU A 253 -5.87 -5.51 -6.93
N VAL A 254 -6.44 -5.83 -5.76
CA VAL A 254 -7.87 -5.70 -5.46
C VAL A 254 -8.28 -4.24 -5.27
N ARG A 255 -7.35 -3.35 -4.91
CA ARG A 255 -7.66 -1.96 -4.56
C ARG A 255 -7.69 -1.07 -5.80
N PRO A 256 -8.83 -0.42 -6.11
CA PRO A 256 -8.94 0.45 -7.28
C PRO A 256 -7.89 1.58 -7.31
N THR A 257 -7.55 2.13 -6.14
CA THR A 257 -6.54 3.20 -5.98
C THR A 257 -5.12 2.79 -6.33
N HIS A 258 -4.82 1.49 -6.31
CA HIS A 258 -3.48 0.92 -6.52
C HIS A 258 -3.33 0.21 -7.85
N ARG A 259 -4.41 0.06 -8.63
CA ARG A 259 -4.32 -0.46 -9.99
C ARG A 259 -3.54 0.51 -10.86
N ASP A 260 -2.59 -0.01 -11.62
CA ASP A 260 -1.91 0.78 -12.65
C ASP A 260 -2.94 1.16 -13.72
N THR A 261 -2.95 2.44 -14.11
CA THR A 261 -3.60 2.83 -15.36
C THR A 261 -2.86 2.11 -16.49
N PRO A 262 -3.56 1.33 -17.34
CA PRO A 262 -2.90 0.65 -18.46
C PRO A 262 -2.15 1.71 -19.26
N LYS A 263 -0.84 1.50 -19.43
CA LYS A 263 -0.06 2.36 -20.32
C LYS A 263 -0.70 2.28 -21.70
N PRO A 264 -0.91 3.41 -22.40
CA PRO A 264 -1.33 3.35 -23.79
C PRO A 264 -0.37 2.41 -24.52
N MET A 265 -0.93 1.37 -25.15
CA MET A 265 -0.16 0.54 -26.06
C MET A 265 0.27 1.44 -27.20
N HIS A 266 1.55 1.84 -27.19
CA HIS A 266 2.15 2.46 -28.35
C HIS A 266 2.41 1.36 -29.37
N ASP A 267 1.86 1.52 -30.56
CA ASP A 267 2.00 0.63 -31.71
C ASP A 267 3.36 0.77 -32.39
N TRP A 268 4.08 1.87 -32.17
CA TRP A 268 5.39 2.07 -32.76
C TRP A 268 6.50 1.41 -31.95
N ARG A 269 7.24 0.51 -32.63
CA ARG A 269 8.48 -0.06 -32.14
C ARG A 269 9.62 0.92 -32.43
N THR A 270 10.34 1.40 -31.41
CA THR A 270 11.45 2.36 -31.60
C THR A 270 12.64 1.77 -32.39
N ARG A 271 12.70 0.44 -32.54
CA ARG A 271 13.72 -0.28 -33.32
C ARG A 271 13.11 -1.51 -33.97
N VAL A 272 13.47 -1.74 -35.24
CA VAL A 272 13.22 -2.99 -35.97
C VAL A 272 13.86 -4.15 -35.19
N ASP A 273 13.18 -5.30 -35.14
CA ASP A 273 13.65 -6.44 -34.37
C ASP A 273 14.87 -7.07 -35.07
N PRO A 274 16.07 -7.05 -34.46
CA PRO A 274 17.28 -7.51 -35.14
C PRO A 274 17.25 -9.00 -35.45
N PHE A 275 16.41 -9.80 -34.78
CA PHE A 275 16.31 -11.24 -34.99
C PHE A 275 15.12 -11.63 -35.87
N GLU A 276 14.36 -10.71 -36.44
CA GLU A 276 13.15 -11.02 -37.23
C GLU A 276 13.42 -12.01 -38.37
N ALA A 277 14.44 -11.75 -39.19
CA ALA A 277 14.82 -12.63 -40.30
C ALA A 277 15.38 -13.98 -39.82
N ALA A 278 16.03 -14.02 -38.66
CA ALA A 278 16.62 -15.23 -38.09
C ALA A 278 15.64 -16.03 -37.20
N TRP A 279 14.48 -15.47 -36.87
CA TRP A 279 13.55 -16.04 -35.91
C TRP A 279 12.99 -17.42 -36.31
N PRO A 280 12.61 -17.66 -37.59
CA PRO A 280 12.16 -18.99 -38.01
C PRO A 280 13.23 -20.08 -37.83
N LEU A 281 14.51 -19.73 -38.02
CA LEU A 281 15.62 -20.64 -37.79
C LEU A 281 15.80 -20.93 -36.29
N ILE A 282 15.73 -19.90 -35.44
CA ILE A 282 15.82 -20.02 -33.99
C ILE A 282 14.67 -20.86 -33.41
N CYS A 283 13.44 -20.70 -33.92
CA CYS A 283 12.31 -21.55 -33.51
C CYS A 283 12.55 -23.03 -33.80
N ARG A 284 13.07 -23.37 -34.98
CA ARG A 284 13.43 -24.76 -35.31
C ARG A 284 14.45 -25.36 -34.35
N TRP A 285 15.46 -24.58 -33.96
CA TRP A 285 16.44 -25.03 -32.96
C TRP A 285 15.85 -25.20 -31.56
N LEU A 286 14.93 -24.32 -31.15
CA LEU A 286 14.25 -24.43 -29.86
C LEU A 286 13.24 -25.58 -29.83
N GLU A 287 12.65 -25.93 -30.97
CA GLU A 287 11.77 -27.10 -31.10
C GLU A 287 12.56 -28.42 -31.06
N SER A 288 13.74 -28.47 -31.69
CA SER A 288 14.59 -29.66 -31.67
C SER A 288 15.37 -29.81 -30.36
N GLU A 289 15.79 -28.71 -29.74
CA GLU A 289 16.67 -28.69 -28.57
C GLU A 289 16.18 -27.64 -27.54
N PRO A 290 15.07 -27.92 -26.82
CA PRO A 290 14.39 -26.94 -25.97
C PRO A 290 15.23 -26.44 -24.78
N ASP A 291 16.21 -27.24 -24.34
CA ASP A 291 17.05 -26.93 -23.17
C ASP A 291 18.20 -25.97 -23.49
N ARG A 292 18.49 -25.70 -24.76
CA ARG A 292 19.63 -24.83 -25.13
C ARG A 292 19.52 -23.44 -24.54
N THR A 293 20.65 -22.91 -24.10
CA THR A 293 20.66 -21.55 -23.55
C THR A 293 20.60 -20.51 -24.67
N ALA A 294 20.00 -19.36 -24.38
CA ALA A 294 19.99 -18.23 -25.32
C ALA A 294 21.41 -17.81 -25.76
N LYS A 295 22.42 -18.07 -24.92
CA LYS A 295 23.83 -17.80 -25.21
C LYS A 295 24.38 -18.77 -26.26
N GLU A 296 24.09 -20.06 -26.13
CA GLU A 296 24.48 -21.08 -27.13
C GLU A 296 23.82 -20.83 -28.48
N ILE A 297 22.52 -20.50 -28.47
CA ILE A 297 21.78 -20.14 -29.69
C ILE A 297 22.38 -18.89 -30.33
N PHE A 298 22.74 -17.88 -29.54
CA PHE A 298 23.39 -16.66 -30.03
C PHE A 298 24.77 -16.94 -30.62
N GLN A 299 25.59 -17.79 -29.98
CA GLN A 299 26.90 -18.19 -30.49
C GLN A 299 26.79 -18.95 -31.81
N ARG A 300 25.81 -19.86 -31.91
CA ARG A 300 25.51 -20.58 -33.15
C ARG A 300 25.07 -19.63 -34.26
N LEU A 301 24.23 -18.65 -33.94
CA LEU A 301 23.78 -17.62 -34.87
C LEU A 301 24.96 -16.77 -35.40
N GLN A 302 25.91 -16.41 -34.53
CA GLN A 302 27.12 -15.66 -34.91
C GLN A 302 28.09 -16.48 -35.76
N ALA A 303 28.14 -17.81 -35.54
CA ALA A 303 28.97 -18.72 -36.33
C ALA A 303 28.41 -18.94 -37.74
N GLU A 304 27.08 -19.10 -37.87
CA GLU A 304 26.41 -19.28 -39.16
C GLU A 304 26.29 -17.96 -39.96
N GLN A 305 26.24 -16.81 -39.27
CA GLN A 305 26.13 -15.49 -39.90
C GLN A 305 27.10 -14.47 -39.25
N PRO A 306 28.38 -14.50 -39.64
CA PRO A 306 29.38 -13.59 -39.09
C PRO A 306 29.05 -12.12 -39.39
N GLY A 307 29.15 -11.25 -38.38
CA GLY A 307 29.04 -9.79 -38.55
C GLY A 307 27.63 -9.19 -38.51
N ILE A 308 26.56 -10.01 -38.53
CA ILE A 308 25.17 -9.52 -38.53
C ILE A 308 24.66 -9.21 -37.11
N PHE A 309 25.12 -9.97 -36.11
CA PHE A 309 24.60 -9.90 -34.73
C PHE A 309 25.66 -9.42 -33.72
N PRO A 310 25.70 -8.12 -33.36
CA PRO A 310 26.64 -7.59 -32.36
C PRO A 310 26.32 -8.07 -30.94
N GLN A 311 27.35 -8.22 -30.10
CA GLN A 311 27.25 -8.84 -28.76
C GLN A 311 26.24 -8.17 -27.81
N GLY A 312 25.95 -6.88 -28.01
CA GLY A 312 24.97 -6.12 -27.23
C GLY A 312 23.50 -6.59 -27.39
N GLN A 313 23.20 -7.49 -28.34
CA GLN A 313 21.84 -7.96 -28.63
C GLN A 313 21.42 -9.22 -27.85
N ILE A 314 22.31 -9.81 -27.05
CA ILE A 314 22.03 -11.05 -26.30
C ILE A 314 20.82 -10.93 -25.36
N ARG A 315 20.63 -9.78 -24.71
CA ARG A 315 19.47 -9.54 -23.82
C ARG A 315 18.15 -9.52 -24.59
N THR A 316 18.16 -9.04 -25.83
CA THR A 316 16.98 -9.03 -26.69
C THR A 316 16.60 -10.46 -27.10
N LEU A 317 17.58 -11.29 -27.47
CA LEU A 317 17.34 -12.70 -27.78
C LEU A 317 16.86 -13.49 -26.55
N GLN A 318 17.48 -13.28 -25.38
CA GLN A 318 17.07 -13.89 -24.12
C GLN A 318 15.59 -13.64 -23.81
N ARG A 319 15.14 -12.39 -23.94
CA ARG A 319 13.74 -12.03 -23.71
C ARG A 319 12.80 -12.73 -24.70
N ARG A 320 13.17 -12.75 -25.99
CA ARG A 320 12.36 -13.36 -27.06
C ARG A 320 12.23 -14.88 -26.89
N ILE A 321 13.30 -15.56 -26.49
CA ILE A 321 13.29 -17.00 -26.17
C ILE A 321 12.44 -17.27 -24.93
N GLN A 322 12.52 -16.42 -23.90
CA GLN A 322 11.69 -16.57 -22.70
C GLN A 322 10.21 -16.41 -23.01
N GLU A 323 9.83 -15.44 -23.85
CA GLU A 323 8.46 -15.25 -24.34
C GLU A 323 7.98 -16.49 -25.12
N TRP A 324 8.81 -17.02 -26.03
CA TRP A 324 8.51 -18.25 -26.76
C TRP A 324 8.31 -19.45 -25.83
N ARG A 325 9.23 -19.68 -24.89
CA ARG A 325 9.12 -20.78 -23.90
C ARG A 325 7.87 -20.67 -23.05
N THR A 326 7.54 -19.47 -22.60
CA THR A 326 6.32 -19.22 -21.81
C THR A 326 5.07 -19.51 -22.64
N THR A 327 5.07 -19.14 -23.91
CA THR A 327 3.97 -19.41 -24.84
C THR A 327 3.82 -20.92 -25.12
N GLN A 328 4.93 -21.62 -25.38
CA GLN A 328 4.91 -23.07 -25.62
C GLN A 328 4.57 -23.86 -24.36
N ALA A 329 5.09 -23.48 -23.19
CA ALA A 329 4.73 -24.09 -21.92
C ALA A 329 3.24 -23.87 -21.62
N SER A 330 2.72 -22.67 -21.84
CA SER A 330 1.29 -22.40 -21.71
C SER A 330 0.48 -23.25 -22.67
N ARG A 331 0.91 -23.38 -23.94
CA ARG A 331 0.25 -24.24 -24.93
C ARG A 331 0.28 -25.71 -24.52
N LEU A 332 1.41 -26.26 -24.09
CA LEU A 332 1.55 -27.68 -23.77
C LEU A 332 0.89 -28.06 -22.43
N ILE A 333 0.83 -27.12 -21.47
CA ILE A 333 0.21 -27.35 -20.16
C ILE A 333 -1.31 -27.10 -20.21
N LEU A 334 -1.78 -26.16 -21.04
CA LEU A 334 -3.19 -25.75 -21.09
C LEU A 334 -3.94 -26.27 -22.31
N ALA A 335 -3.27 -26.80 -23.35
CA ALA A 335 -3.97 -27.53 -24.40
C ALA A 335 -4.19 -28.98 -23.95
N GLU A 336 -5.46 -29.39 -23.88
CA GLU A 336 -5.81 -30.80 -23.76
C GLU A 336 -5.23 -31.60 -24.94
N PRO A 337 -4.70 -32.82 -24.71
CA PRO A 337 -4.27 -33.69 -25.78
C PRO A 337 -5.52 -34.32 -26.42
N ASP A 338 -6.02 -33.71 -27.50
CA ASP A 338 -6.46 -34.41 -28.73
C ASP A 338 -7.30 -33.50 -29.64
N ALA A 339 -6.63 -32.92 -30.63
CA ALA A 339 -7.27 -32.53 -31.90
C ALA A 339 -6.24 -32.58 -33.04
N ALA A 340 -5.45 -33.65 -33.13
CA ALA A 340 -4.71 -34.00 -34.33
C ALA A 340 -4.24 -35.45 -34.21
N GLY A 341 -4.96 -36.35 -34.87
CA GLY A 341 -4.61 -37.77 -34.91
C GLY A 341 -3.19 -37.99 -35.43
N ILE A 342 -2.37 -38.58 -34.58
CA ILE A 342 -1.15 -39.28 -35.00
C ILE A 342 -1.27 -40.67 -34.40
N ALA A 343 -1.56 -41.63 -35.27
CA ALA A 343 -1.60 -43.05 -34.95
C ALA A 343 -0.25 -43.47 -34.33
N ALA A 344 -0.30 -44.03 -33.13
CA ALA A 344 0.85 -44.66 -32.51
C ALA A 344 1.27 -45.90 -33.32
N PRO A 345 2.56 -46.09 -33.64
CA PRO A 345 3.02 -47.33 -34.23
C PRO A 345 2.95 -48.45 -33.18
N ASN A 346 2.33 -49.54 -33.60
CA ASN A 346 2.16 -50.78 -32.85
C ASN A 346 3.54 -51.42 -32.64
N VAL A 347 4.05 -51.45 -31.41
CA VAL A 347 5.24 -52.24 -31.06
C VAL A 347 4.79 -53.36 -30.14
N ALA A 348 4.81 -54.57 -30.70
CA ALA A 348 4.53 -55.81 -30.02
C ALA A 348 5.47 -56.01 -28.83
N VAL A 349 4.88 -56.40 -27.70
CA VAL A 349 5.59 -56.85 -26.50
C VAL A 349 6.22 -58.20 -26.81
N ALA A 350 7.55 -58.25 -26.93
CA ALA A 350 8.30 -59.49 -26.82
C ALA A 350 8.60 -59.73 -25.34
N THR A 351 7.97 -60.77 -24.79
CA THR A 351 8.37 -61.46 -23.56
C THR A 351 9.82 -61.92 -23.64
N TRP A 352 10.64 -61.55 -22.65
CA TRP A 352 11.31 -62.43 -21.68
C TRP A 352 11.79 -61.59 -20.49
#